data_AF-A0AAW0X9N5-F1
#
_entry.id   AF-A0AAW0X9N5-F1
#
_cell.length_a   1.000
_cell.length_b   1.000
_cell.length_c   1.000
_cell.angle_alpha   90.00
_cell.angle_beta   90.00
_cell.angle_gamma   90.00
#
_symmetry.space_group_name_H-M   'P 1'
#
loop_
_entity.id
_entity.type
_entity.pdbx_description
1 polymer ?
#
loop_
_entity_poly.entity_id
_entity_poly.type
_entity_poly.pdbx_seq_one_letter_code
_entity_poly.pdbx_strand_id
1 'polypeptide(L)'
;GAYIDKPHPLSCCCRPCTEGFHADSLRYSMRRIHTYRALASPAWISLTSEDPILAAFRLSWELERLARVENEFKDTYLELSDQCKKYTCELLHQCRSTQEVIAVLNRRSEEDSDDDDDEDDPQQLKLSRLKLA
;
A
#
# COMPACT_ATOMS: atom_id res chain seq x y z
N GLY A 1 10.95 -12.12 14.78
CA GLY A 1 9.92 -11.16 15.20
C GLY A 1 8.56 -11.66 14.73
N ALA A 2 7.47 -11.04 15.19
CA ALA A 2 6.13 -11.33 14.67
C ALA A 2 5.91 -10.56 13.35
N TYR A 3 5.27 -11.20 12.36
CA TYR A 3 4.92 -10.60 11.07
C TYR A 3 3.43 -10.81 10.79
N ILE A 4 2.83 -9.89 10.04
CA ILE A 4 1.44 -9.99 9.58
C ILE A 4 1.46 -10.54 8.16
N ASP A 5 0.85 -11.71 7.96
CA ASP A 5 0.69 -12.29 6.64
C ASP A 5 -0.31 -11.52 5.80
N LYS A 6 0.09 -11.19 4.56
CA LYS A 6 -0.80 -10.53 3.62
C LYS A 6 -1.91 -11.50 3.18
N PRO A 7 -3.18 -11.06 3.15
CA PRO A 7 -4.26 -11.91 2.67
C PRO A 7 -4.04 -12.33 1.21
N HIS A 8 -4.42 -13.56 0.90
CA HIS A 8 -4.42 -14.03 -0.49
C HIS A 8 -5.41 -13.23 -1.36
N PRO A 9 -5.20 -13.19 -2.69
CA PRO A 9 -6.16 -12.62 -3.63
C PRO A 9 -7.52 -13.31 -3.53
N LEU A 10 -8.58 -12.58 -3.89
CA LEU A 10 -9.95 -13.10 -3.90
C LEU A 10 -10.14 -14.28 -4.85
N SER A 11 -9.33 -14.37 -5.91
CA SER A 11 -9.30 -15.45 -6.88
C SER A 11 -8.48 -16.67 -6.45
N CYS A 12 -7.95 -16.70 -5.23
CA CYS A 12 -7.11 -17.80 -4.77
C CYS A 12 -7.92 -19.08 -4.52
N CYS A 13 -7.50 -20.18 -5.15
CA CYS A 13 -8.12 -21.50 -5.02
C CYS A 13 -7.29 -22.48 -4.16
N CYS A 14 -6.43 -21.98 -3.26
CA CYS A 14 -5.67 -22.87 -2.39
C CYS A 14 -6.58 -23.48 -1.32
N ARG A 15 -6.23 -24.70 -0.88
CA ARG A 15 -7.03 -25.47 0.07
C ARG A 15 -7.44 -24.66 1.33
N PRO A 16 -6.55 -23.92 2.01
CA PRO A 16 -6.92 -23.10 3.17
C PRO A 16 -7.93 -21.97 2.87
N CYS A 17 -7.84 -21.35 1.70
CA CYS A 17 -8.77 -20.29 1.28
C CYS A 17 -10.15 -20.86 0.98
N THR A 18 -10.20 -21.95 0.20
CA THR A 18 -11.45 -22.63 -0.17
C THR A 18 -12.15 -23.22 1.05
N GLU A 19 -11.43 -23.95 1.92
CA GLU A 19 -12.00 -24.50 3.15
C GLU A 19 -12.48 -23.40 4.10
N GLY A 20 -11.70 -22.34 4.30
CA GLY A 20 -12.08 -21.22 5.16
C GLY A 20 -13.33 -20.49 4.67
N PHE A 21 -13.44 -20.27 3.35
CA PHE A 21 -14.60 -19.61 2.75
C PHE A 21 -15.87 -20.48 2.80
N HIS A 22 -15.76 -21.79 2.53
CA HIS A 22 -16.91 -22.69 2.60
C HIS A 22 -17.37 -22.98 4.03
N ALA A 23 -16.45 -22.96 5.01
CA ALA A 23 -16.81 -23.15 6.42
C ALA A 23 -17.59 -21.96 6.98
N ASP A 24 -17.10 -20.73 6.76
CA ASP A 24 -17.76 -19.51 7.20
C ASP A 24 -17.28 -18.31 6.36
N SER A 25 -18.05 -17.96 5.34
CA SER A 25 -17.71 -16.89 4.40
C SER A 25 -17.66 -15.51 5.07
N LEU A 26 -18.50 -15.25 6.08
CA LEU A 26 -18.54 -13.99 6.80
C LEU A 26 -17.32 -13.84 7.70
N ARG A 27 -16.96 -14.86 8.47
CA ARG A 27 -15.75 -14.82 9.28
C ARG A 27 -14.49 -14.75 8.42
N TYR A 28 -14.49 -15.42 7.26
CA TYR A 28 -13.39 -15.36 6.32
C TYR A 28 -13.17 -13.93 5.78
N SER A 29 -14.25 -13.25 5.40
CA SER A 29 -14.19 -11.87 4.91
C SER A 29 -13.83 -10.88 6.03
N MET A 30 -14.41 -11.03 7.24
CA MET A 30 -14.04 -10.26 8.42
C MET A 30 -12.55 -10.38 8.77
N ARG A 31 -12.00 -11.60 8.73
CA ARG A 31 -10.57 -11.83 8.96
C ARG A 31 -9.74 -11.02 7.97
N ARG A 32 -10.07 -11.06 6.68
CA ARG A 32 -9.32 -10.33 5.65
C ARG A 32 -9.35 -8.82 5.88
N ILE A 33 -10.52 -8.23 6.13
CA ILE A 33 -10.60 -6.77 6.37
C ILE A 33 -9.86 -6.38 7.65
N HIS A 34 -9.90 -7.19 8.70
CA HIS A 34 -9.13 -6.95 9.93
C HIS A 34 -7.61 -7.01 9.68
N THR A 35 -7.15 -7.97 8.87
CA THR A 35 -5.74 -8.03 8.45
C THR A 35 -5.35 -6.76 7.68
N TYR A 36 -6.16 -6.32 6.72
CA TYR A 36 -5.89 -5.06 6.01
C TYR A 36 -5.89 -3.84 6.92
N ARG A 37 -6.75 -3.82 7.94
CA ARG A 37 -6.75 -2.77 8.98
C ARG A 37 -5.41 -2.70 9.70
N ALA A 38 -4.83 -3.85 10.02
CA ALA A 38 -3.54 -3.92 10.68
C ALA A 38 -2.39 -3.52 9.74
N LEU A 39 -2.42 -3.98 8.49
CA LEU A 39 -1.42 -3.62 7.46
C LEU A 39 -1.44 -2.12 7.11
N ALA A 40 -2.62 -1.49 7.12
CA ALA A 40 -2.81 -0.07 6.83
C ALA A 40 -2.45 0.86 8.01
N SER A 41 -2.06 0.30 9.16
CA SER A 41 -1.68 1.10 10.32
C SER A 41 -0.40 1.91 10.03
N PRO A 42 -0.40 3.24 10.26
CA PRO A 42 0.78 4.09 10.06
C PRO A 42 2.01 3.59 10.82
N ALA A 43 1.81 3.11 12.04
CA ALA A 43 2.89 2.57 12.87
C ALA A 43 3.45 1.27 12.27
N TRP A 44 2.58 0.41 11.74
CA TRP A 44 3.02 -0.81 11.07
C TRP A 44 3.84 -0.49 9.82
N ILE A 45 3.32 0.36 8.93
CA ILE A 45 3.98 0.75 7.69
C ILE A 45 5.35 1.37 8.01
N SER A 46 5.42 2.32 8.96
CA SER A 46 6.66 3.00 9.34
C SER A 46 7.74 2.09 9.92
N LEU A 47 7.34 1.06 10.68
CA LEU A 47 8.28 0.18 11.40
C LEU A 47 8.71 -1.04 10.58
N THR A 48 7.94 -1.44 9.58
CA THR A 48 8.15 -2.70 8.86
C THR A 48 8.49 -2.52 7.39
N SER A 49 8.21 -1.35 6.82
CA SER A 49 8.50 -1.05 5.42
C SER A 49 9.80 -0.27 5.30
N GLU A 50 10.66 -0.68 4.36
CA GLU A 50 11.87 0.07 4.02
C GLU A 50 11.55 1.41 3.33
N ASP A 51 10.49 1.42 2.52
CA ASP A 51 9.92 2.62 1.93
C ASP A 51 8.43 2.79 2.33
N PRO A 52 8.15 3.52 3.42
CA PRO A 52 6.80 3.69 3.93
C PRO A 52 5.84 4.40 2.95
N ILE A 53 6.36 5.29 2.10
CA ILE A 53 5.56 6.09 1.16
C ILE A 53 5.09 5.21 0.01
N LEU A 54 6.02 4.47 -0.59
CA LEU A 54 5.69 3.54 -1.67
C LEU A 54 4.77 2.43 -1.16
N ALA A 55 5.04 1.89 0.04
CA ALA A 55 4.20 0.87 0.66
C ALA A 55 2.77 1.37 0.90
N ALA A 56 2.61 2.58 1.44
CA ALA A 56 1.31 3.19 1.66
C ALA A 56 0.55 3.44 0.35
N PHE A 57 1.21 3.92 -0.71
CA PHE A 57 0.58 4.10 -2.02
C PHE A 57 0.11 2.77 -2.63
N ARG A 58 0.98 1.75 -2.67
CA ARG A 58 0.63 0.42 -3.17
C ARG A 58 -0.55 -0.18 -2.41
N LEU A 59 -0.57 -0.02 -1.09
CA LEU A 59 -1.67 -0.50 -0.25
C LEU A 59 -2.95 0.28 -0.52
N SER A 60 -2.89 1.61 -0.66
CA SER A 60 -4.07 2.43 -0.97
C SER A 60 -4.75 2.00 -2.28
N TRP A 61 -3.96 1.76 -3.33
CA TRP A 61 -4.47 1.29 -4.62
C TRP A 61 -5.08 -0.12 -4.54
N GLU A 62 -4.44 -1.02 -3.80
CA GLU A 62 -4.97 -2.37 -3.58
C GLU A 62 -6.30 -2.34 -2.83
N LEU A 63 -6.41 -1.50 -1.80
CA LEU A 63 -7.64 -1.30 -1.02
C LEU A 63 -8.77 -0.71 -1.89
N GLU A 64 -8.47 0.26 -2.75
CA GLU A 64 -9.46 0.78 -3.71
C GLU A 64 -9.93 -0.29 -4.70
N ARG A 65 -9.02 -1.14 -5.17
CA ARG A 65 -9.39 -2.26 -6.04
C ARG A 65 -10.29 -3.25 -5.30
N LEU A 66 -9.95 -3.59 -4.05
CA LEU A 66 -10.75 -4.49 -3.22
C LEU A 66 -12.15 -3.92 -2.94
N ALA A 67 -12.26 -2.61 -2.69
CA ALA A 67 -13.53 -1.92 -2.51
C ALA A 67 -14.49 -2.03 -3.72
N ARG A 68 -13.95 -2.22 -4.93
CA ARG A 68 -14.73 -2.43 -6.16
C ARG A 68 -15.19 -3.88 -6.33
N VAL A 69 -14.42 -4.83 -5.80
CA VAL A 69 -14.69 -6.27 -5.96
C VAL A 69 -15.55 -6.80 -4.82
N GLU A 70 -15.36 -6.30 -3.60
CA GLU A 70 -16.11 -6.71 -2.41
C GLU A 70 -16.99 -5.58 -1.89
N ASN A 71 -18.26 -5.63 -2.27
CA ASN A 71 -19.20 -4.58 -1.92
C ASN A 71 -19.60 -4.60 -0.44
N GLU A 72 -19.52 -5.75 0.26
CA GLU A 72 -19.97 -5.86 1.65
C GLU A 72 -19.15 -5.00 2.63
N PHE A 73 -17.87 -4.76 2.32
CA PHE A 73 -16.95 -3.96 3.15
C PHE A 73 -16.35 -2.78 2.40
N LYS A 74 -17.01 -2.36 1.30
CA LYS A 74 -16.54 -1.30 0.41
C LYS A 74 -16.12 -0.04 1.18
N ASP A 75 -16.98 0.45 2.05
CA ASP A 75 -16.74 1.70 2.79
C ASP A 75 -15.51 1.58 3.70
N THR A 76 -15.34 0.42 4.37
CA THR A 76 -14.16 0.17 5.21
C THR A 76 -12.87 0.11 4.39
N TYR A 77 -12.90 -0.49 3.19
CA TYR A 77 -11.73 -0.49 2.31
C TYR A 77 -11.37 0.93 1.84
N LEU A 78 -12.37 1.75 1.51
CA LEU A 78 -12.15 3.14 1.10
C LEU A 78 -11.60 4.00 2.25
N GLU A 79 -12.12 3.83 3.47
CA GLU A 79 -11.58 4.47 4.67
C GLU A 79 -10.11 4.11 4.91
N LEU A 80 -9.75 2.83 4.76
CA LEU A 80 -8.36 2.38 4.91
C LEU A 80 -7.45 2.91 3.80
N SER A 81 -7.96 3.01 2.56
CA SER A 81 -7.22 3.63 1.46
C SER A 81 -6.93 5.10 1.76
N ASP A 82 -7.96 5.85 2.18
CA ASP A 82 -7.84 7.26 2.56
C ASP A 82 -6.88 7.45 3.74
N GLN A 83 -6.89 6.54 4.73
CA GLN A 83 -5.91 6.54 5.82
C GLN A 83 -4.47 6.40 5.30
N CYS A 84 -4.22 5.50 4.34
CA CYS A 84 -2.89 5.34 3.76
C CYS A 84 -2.46 6.61 3.00
N LYS A 85 -3.37 7.23 2.25
CA LYS A 85 -3.10 8.50 1.54
C LYS A 85 -2.81 9.64 2.50
N LYS A 86 -3.61 9.79 3.56
CA LYS A 86 -3.41 10.78 4.62
C LYS A 86 -2.07 10.60 5.31
N TYR A 87 -1.71 9.38 5.68
CA TYR A 87 -0.41 9.05 6.24
C TYR A 87 0.75 9.51 5.33
N THR A 88 0.67 9.20 4.03
CA THR A 88 1.70 9.63 3.08
C THR A 88 1.78 11.15 2.98
N CYS A 89 0.63 11.83 2.91
CA CYS A 89 0.58 13.28 2.95
C CYS A 89 1.24 13.83 4.22
N GLU A 90 0.89 13.32 5.40
CA GLU A 90 1.47 13.73 6.68
C GLU A 90 2.99 13.55 6.72
N LEU A 91 3.50 12.47 6.13
CA LEU A 91 4.94 12.22 6.05
C LEU A 91 5.64 13.21 5.11
N LEU A 92 5.04 13.52 3.96
CA LEU A 92 5.55 14.56 3.05
C LEU A 92 5.56 15.95 3.69
N HIS A 93 4.55 16.27 4.52
CA HIS A 93 4.50 17.54 5.25
C HIS A 93 5.64 17.71 6.28
N GLN A 94 6.33 16.64 6.68
CA GLN A 94 7.49 16.72 7.57
C GLN A 94 8.78 17.15 6.85
N CYS A 95 8.80 17.17 5.52
CA CYS A 95 9.96 17.63 4.76
C CYS A 95 10.18 19.14 4.94
N ARG A 96 11.40 19.55 5.29
CA ARG A 96 11.78 20.95 5.58
C ARG A 96 12.53 21.62 4.45
N SER A 97 12.91 20.86 3.42
CA SER A 97 13.62 21.39 2.26
C SER A 97 13.10 20.78 0.96
N THR A 98 13.27 21.51 -0.15
CA THR A 98 12.98 21.00 -1.49
C THR A 98 13.81 19.75 -1.81
N GLN A 99 15.04 19.66 -1.29
CA GLN A 99 15.90 18.50 -1.48
C GLN A 99 15.34 17.24 -0.81
N GLU A 100 14.77 17.34 0.39
CA GLU A 100 14.10 16.23 1.07
C GLU A 100 12.86 15.76 0.28
N VAL A 101 12.05 16.71 -0.19
CA VAL A 101 10.87 16.39 -1.03
C VAL A 101 11.29 15.67 -2.32
N ILE A 102 12.31 16.19 -3.01
CA ILE A 102 12.84 15.57 -4.24
C ILE A 102 13.38 14.17 -3.93
N ALA A 103 14.18 14.01 -2.87
CA ALA A 103 14.74 12.71 -2.48
C ALA A 103 13.63 11.69 -2.18
N VAL A 104 12.57 12.11 -1.49
CA VAL A 104 11.43 11.27 -1.16
C VAL A 104 10.60 10.91 -2.40
N LEU A 105 10.38 11.84 -3.33
CA LEU A 105 9.53 11.64 -4.52
C LEU A 105 10.24 10.94 -5.67
N ASN A 106 11.55 11.11 -5.80
CA ASN A 106 12.36 10.55 -6.89
C ASN A 106 13.10 9.26 -6.52
N ARG A 107 12.99 8.76 -5.27
CA ARG A 107 13.61 7.50 -4.89
C ARG A 107 13.02 6.37 -5.77
N ARG A 108 13.84 5.80 -6.63
CA ARG A 108 13.46 4.66 -7.48
C ARG A 108 13.29 3.42 -6.60
N SER A 109 12.32 2.59 -6.92
CA SER A 109 12.26 1.24 -6.35
C SER A 109 13.26 0.36 -7.09
N GLU A 110 13.86 -0.64 -6.43
CA GLU A 110 14.77 -1.58 -7.10
C GLU A 110 14.11 -2.35 -8.27
N GLU A 111 12.78 -2.32 -8.33
CA GLU A 111 11.94 -2.87 -9.40
C GLU A 111 11.88 -1.98 -10.66
N ASP A 112 12.40 -0.74 -10.63
CA ASP A 112 12.48 0.19 -11.77
C ASP A 112 13.79 0.00 -12.57
N SER A 113 14.17 -1.25 -12.84
CA SER A 113 15.31 -1.59 -13.70
C SER A 113 14.83 -1.83 -15.14
N ASP A 114 14.29 -0.79 -15.77
CA ASP A 114 14.19 -0.70 -17.22
C ASP A 114 15.02 0.50 -17.69
N ASP A 115 15.88 0.23 -18.67
CA ASP A 115 16.86 1.12 -19.30
C ASP A 115 16.30 2.51 -19.65
N ASP A 116 16.82 3.56 -19.02
CA ASP A 116 16.81 4.91 -19.58
C ASP A 116 18.11 5.62 -19.13
N ASP A 117 19.07 5.68 -20.06
CA ASP A 117 20.31 6.47 -20.03
C ASP A 117 20.00 7.99 -20.05
N ASP A 118 19.28 8.49 -19.06
CA ASP A 118 19.05 9.92 -18.88
C ASP A 118 19.93 10.44 -17.74
N GLU A 119 20.95 11.20 -18.14
CA GLU A 119 21.83 12.06 -17.35
C GLU A 119 21.17 12.51 -16.03
N ASP A 120 21.77 12.11 -14.91
CA ASP A 120 21.28 12.31 -13.54
C ASP A 120 21.32 13.81 -13.20
N ASP A 121 20.32 14.58 -13.67
CA ASP A 121 20.11 15.96 -13.23
C ASP A 121 19.35 15.95 -11.89
N PRO A 122 20.02 16.27 -10.76
CA PRO A 122 19.40 16.28 -9.43
C PRO A 122 18.29 17.32 -9.28
N GLN A 123 18.09 18.20 -10.27
CA GLN A 123 17.01 19.20 -10.27
C GLN A 123 15.74 18.73 -11.01
N GLN A 124 15.76 17.59 -11.70
CA GLN A 124 14.60 17.11 -12.46
C GLN A 124 13.63 16.32 -11.56
N LEU A 125 12.42 16.86 -11.38
CA LEU A 125 11.32 16.16 -10.69
C LEU A 125 10.75 15.07 -11.62
N LYS A 126 11.22 13.82 -11.49
CA LYS A 126 10.70 12.68 -12.27
C LYS A 126 9.33 12.21 -11.77
N LEU A 127 8.90 12.63 -10.57
CA LEU A 127 7.55 12.45 -9.98
C LEU A 127 6.98 11.02 -10.13
N SER A 128 7.83 10.01 -10.25
CA SER A 128 7.43 8.64 -10.59
C SER A 128 6.46 8.07 -9.56
N ARG A 129 6.62 8.45 -8.28
CA ARG A 129 5.73 8.07 -7.17
C ARG A 129 4.35 8.73 -7.22
N LEU A 130 4.25 9.92 -7.79
CA LEU A 130 2.97 10.63 -7.97
C LEU A 130 2.11 9.98 -9.05
N LYS A 131 2.68 9.20 -9.96
CA LYS A 131 1.90 8.38 -10.91
C LYS A 131 1.10 7.27 -10.21
N LEU A 132 1.46 6.93 -8.96
CA LEU A 132 0.81 5.91 -8.14
C LEU A 132 -0.20 6.48 -7.13
N ALA A 133 -0.32 7.82 -7.05
CA ALA A 133 -1.14 8.53 -6.07
C ALA A 133 -2.60 8.75 -6.53
#